data_AF-A0A7G6AAH2-F1
#
_entry.id   AF-A0A7G6AAH2-F1
#
_cell.length_a   1.000
_cell.length_b   1.000
_cell.length_c   1.000
_cell.angle_alpha   90.00
_cell.angle_beta   90.00
_cell.angle_gamma   90.00
#
_symmetry.space_group_name_H-M   'P 1'
#
loop_
_entity.id
_entity.type
_entity.pdbx_description
1 polymer ?
#
loop_
_entity_poly.entity_id
_entity_poly.type
_entity_poly.pdbx_seq_one_letter_code
_entity_poly.pdbx_strand_id
1 'polypeptide(L)'
;MLSLVIAGCASTRPEDFAVSDRHEEIALQEKISTVSYRGLNVRCEEGALPGVYVAAREDAEGVYYFGKDRTIWMTNAMVQPKPRLQMGGIYVPKNGAKPPRFFYIFEQEAHVVDSLDKVVQQRADQVALAPGAGPNIVGTVIGGALVAGIIANNVGKIEMYPPIDDAELGRKIRAAIRPATAAR
;
A
#
# COMPACT_ATOMS: atom_id res chain seq x y z
N MET A 1 -22.00 -32.40 -16.96
CA MET A 1 -21.65 -31.05 -17.46
C MET A 1 -20.82 -30.38 -16.38
N LEU A 2 -19.49 -30.39 -16.53
CA LEU A 2 -18.56 -29.80 -15.58
C LEU A 2 -18.28 -28.37 -16.07
N SER A 3 -19.00 -27.39 -15.53
CA SER A 3 -18.78 -25.98 -15.84
C SER A 3 -17.51 -25.52 -15.14
N LEU A 4 -16.43 -25.40 -15.92
CA LEU A 4 -15.19 -24.75 -15.51
C LEU A 4 -15.46 -23.24 -15.41
N VAL A 5 -15.88 -22.77 -14.22
CA VAL A 5 -15.95 -21.34 -13.95
C VAL A 5 -14.50 -20.88 -13.79
N ILE A 6 -13.92 -20.35 -14.87
CA ILE A 6 -12.73 -19.51 -14.77
C ILE A 6 -13.21 -18.26 -14.05
N ALA A 7 -13.17 -18.29 -12.72
CA ALA A 7 -13.24 -17.09 -11.90
C ALA A 7 -11.97 -16.31 -12.21
N GLY A 8 -11.98 -15.57 -13.33
CA GLY A 8 -11.07 -14.46 -13.49
C GLY A 8 -11.28 -13.61 -12.26
N CYS A 9 -10.25 -13.50 -11.41
CA CYS A 9 -10.26 -12.60 -10.28
C CYS A 9 -10.67 -11.23 -10.83
N ALA A 10 -11.93 -10.85 -10.61
CA ALA A 10 -12.42 -9.56 -11.03
C ALA A 10 -11.53 -8.56 -10.32
N SER A 11 -10.65 -7.89 -11.07
CA SER A 11 -9.80 -6.86 -10.51
C SER A 11 -10.73 -5.72 -10.10
N THR A 12 -11.00 -5.61 -8.81
CA THR A 12 -11.99 -4.71 -8.23
C THR A 12 -11.41 -3.30 -8.11
N ARG A 13 -12.21 -2.27 -8.37
CA ARG A 13 -11.80 -0.88 -8.11
C ARG A 13 -12.12 -0.49 -6.67
N PRO A 14 -11.38 0.45 -6.06
CA PRO A 14 -11.66 0.90 -4.69
C PRO A 14 -13.11 1.30 -4.43
N GLU A 15 -13.75 1.95 -5.40
CA GLU A 15 -15.14 2.41 -5.33
C GLU A 15 -16.18 1.28 -5.32
N ASP A 16 -15.82 0.07 -5.76
CA ASP A 16 -16.71 -1.09 -5.76
C ASP A 16 -16.83 -1.73 -4.36
N PHE A 17 -15.94 -1.37 -3.42
CA PHE A 17 -15.98 -1.84 -2.04
C PHE A 17 -16.87 -0.96 -1.16
N ALA A 18 -17.46 -1.57 -0.13
CA ALA A 18 -18.21 -0.85 0.89
C ALA A 18 -17.30 0.19 1.56
N VAL A 19 -17.85 1.38 1.85
CA VAL A 19 -17.18 2.34 2.72
C VAL A 19 -17.08 1.71 4.11
N SER A 20 -15.90 1.74 4.73
CA SER A 20 -15.75 1.22 6.08
C SER A 20 -16.39 2.18 7.09
N ASP A 21 -17.13 1.63 8.05
CA ASP A 21 -17.67 2.36 9.21
C ASP A 21 -16.66 2.46 10.37
N ARG A 22 -15.47 1.87 10.18
CA ARG A 22 -14.43 1.81 11.20
C ARG A 22 -13.73 3.16 11.32
N HIS A 23 -13.77 3.72 12.52
CA HIS A 23 -12.99 4.91 12.87
C HIS A 23 -11.60 4.53 13.38
N GLU A 24 -10.82 3.82 12.56
CA GLU A 24 -9.47 3.37 12.90
C GLU A 24 -8.47 3.61 11.77
N GLU A 25 -7.19 3.65 12.13
CA GLU A 25 -6.07 3.90 11.24
C GLU A 25 -4.88 3.00 11.61
N ILE A 26 -3.99 2.74 10.66
CA ILE A 26 -2.65 2.22 10.92
C ILE A 26 -1.68 3.39 10.88
N ALA A 27 -0.92 3.59 11.95
CA ALA A 27 0.10 4.63 12.00
C ALA A 27 1.50 4.02 12.04
N LEU A 28 2.25 4.21 10.96
CA LEU A 28 3.62 3.73 10.82
C LEU A 28 4.60 4.87 11.08
N GLN A 29 5.47 4.70 12.08
CA GLN A 29 6.55 5.66 12.38
C GLN A 29 7.79 5.44 11.50
N GLU A 30 7.97 4.21 11.01
CA GLU A 30 9.09 3.80 10.19
C GLU A 30 8.60 3.01 8.97
N LYS A 31 9.46 2.87 7.96
CA LYS A 31 9.14 2.02 6.81
C LYS A 31 9.08 0.56 7.26
N ILE A 32 8.18 -0.20 6.66
CA ILE A 32 8.12 -1.65 6.80
C ILE A 32 8.24 -2.29 5.42
N SER A 33 8.78 -3.50 5.36
CA SER A 33 8.97 -4.22 4.11
C SER A 33 9.01 -5.72 4.31
N THR A 34 8.64 -6.45 3.27
CA THR A 34 8.84 -7.89 3.15
C THR A 34 9.55 -8.20 1.84
N VAL A 35 10.19 -9.37 1.78
CA VAL A 35 10.83 -9.89 0.58
C VAL A 35 10.04 -11.10 0.10
N SER A 36 9.69 -11.11 -1.18
CA SER A 36 9.09 -12.26 -1.84
C SER A 36 9.88 -12.64 -3.09
N TYR A 37 9.81 -13.91 -3.48
CA TYR A 37 10.41 -14.41 -4.71
C TYR A 37 9.29 -14.71 -5.71
N ARG A 38 9.37 -14.11 -6.91
CA ARG A 38 8.30 -14.20 -7.94
C ARG A 38 8.84 -14.63 -9.29
N GLY A 39 8.02 -15.35 -10.06
CA GLY A 39 8.38 -15.80 -11.41
C GLY A 39 9.63 -16.70 -11.39
N LEU A 40 10.65 -16.32 -12.16
CA LEU A 40 11.96 -17.01 -12.25
C LEU A 40 12.83 -16.79 -11.00
N ASN A 41 12.25 -16.95 -9.81
CA ASN A 41 12.90 -16.72 -8.51
C ASN A 41 13.50 -15.30 -8.38
N VAL A 42 12.80 -14.30 -8.93
CA VAL A 42 13.25 -12.92 -8.85
C VAL A 42 12.91 -12.35 -7.48
N ARG A 43 13.92 -11.83 -6.78
CA ARG A 43 13.76 -11.15 -5.50
C ARG A 43 13.03 -9.82 -5.69
N CYS A 44 11.82 -9.74 -5.15
CA CYS A 44 11.03 -8.52 -5.02
C CYS A 44 11.05 -8.09 -3.55
N GLU A 45 11.22 -6.80 -3.32
CA GLU A 45 11.04 -6.21 -2.01
C GLU A 45 9.95 -5.16 -2.11
N GLU A 46 8.95 -5.28 -1.25
CA GLU A 46 7.78 -4.40 -1.23
C GLU A 46 7.49 -3.97 0.20
N GLY A 47 6.87 -2.80 0.33
CA GLY A 47 6.66 -2.24 1.63
C GLY A 47 5.74 -1.03 1.66
N ALA A 48 5.62 -0.50 2.87
CA ALA A 48 4.82 0.67 3.19
C ALA A 48 5.73 1.71 3.85
N LEU A 49 5.64 2.95 3.40
CA LEU A 49 6.38 4.10 3.94
C LEU A 49 5.77 4.56 5.28
N PRO A 50 6.51 5.33 6.09
CA PRO A 50 5.94 6.00 7.25
C PRO A 50 4.73 6.87 6.86
N GLY A 51 3.73 6.88 7.73
CA GLY A 51 2.50 7.63 7.52
C GLY A 51 1.28 7.01 8.19
N VAL A 52 0.14 7.66 7.97
CA VAL A 52 -1.18 7.21 8.44
C VAL A 52 -1.93 6.55 7.29
N TYR A 53 -2.53 5.40 7.56
CA TYR A 53 -3.34 4.63 6.63
C TYR A 53 -4.75 4.49 7.21
N VAL A 54 -5.75 5.08 6.57
CA VAL A 54 -7.11 5.18 7.10
C VAL A 54 -7.95 4.01 6.61
N ALA A 55 -8.70 3.37 7.50
CA ALA A 55 -9.70 2.36 7.12
C ALA A 55 -10.80 3.04 6.28
N ALA A 56 -10.70 2.96 4.96
CA ALA A 56 -11.61 3.67 4.05
C ALA A 56 -12.58 2.74 3.35
N ARG A 57 -12.17 1.49 3.09
CA ARG A 57 -12.97 0.48 2.40
C ARG A 57 -12.92 -0.86 3.12
N GLU A 58 -13.93 -1.68 2.93
CA GLU A 58 -13.93 -3.07 3.37
C GLU A 58 -14.76 -3.97 2.46
N ASP A 59 -14.45 -5.26 2.54
CA ASP A 59 -15.23 -6.33 1.91
C ASP A 59 -15.60 -7.39 2.96
N ALA A 60 -16.14 -8.52 2.49
CA ALA A 60 -16.50 -9.63 3.37
C ALA A 60 -15.28 -10.26 4.09
N GLU A 61 -14.08 -10.11 3.54
CA GLU A 61 -12.87 -10.79 4.02
C GLU A 61 -11.96 -9.89 4.88
N GLY A 62 -11.97 -8.57 4.69
CA GLY A 62 -11.01 -7.69 5.33
C GLY A 62 -11.28 -6.19 5.16
N VAL A 63 -10.33 -5.41 5.67
CA VAL A 63 -10.37 -3.94 5.70
C VAL A 63 -9.17 -3.40 4.93
N TYR A 64 -9.40 -2.36 4.14
CA TYR A 64 -8.40 -1.69 3.32
C TYR A 64 -8.04 -0.34 3.96
N TYR A 65 -6.82 -0.27 4.47
CA TYR A 65 -6.26 0.94 5.08
C TYR A 65 -5.46 1.70 4.02
N PHE A 66 -6.03 2.79 3.49
CA PHE A 66 -5.42 3.58 2.42
C PHE A 66 -4.43 4.58 2.99
N GLY A 67 -3.21 4.56 2.49
CA GLY A 67 -2.24 5.61 2.78
C GLY A 67 -2.51 6.85 1.94
N LYS A 68 -2.07 8.00 2.43
CA LYS A 68 -2.08 9.24 1.65
C LYS A 68 -0.98 9.24 0.59
N ASP A 69 -1.31 9.69 -0.61
CA ASP A 69 -0.37 9.76 -1.74
C ASP A 69 0.24 8.39 -2.09
N ARG A 70 1.54 8.37 -2.43
CA ARG A 70 2.28 7.19 -2.87
C ARG A 70 3.08 6.58 -1.73
N THR A 71 2.39 5.85 -0.85
CA THR A 71 2.97 5.25 0.36
C THR A 71 3.45 3.82 0.17
N ILE A 72 2.96 3.13 -0.86
CA ILE A 72 3.36 1.76 -1.14
C ILE A 72 4.51 1.78 -2.12
N TRP A 73 5.50 0.92 -1.89
CA TRP A 73 6.66 0.83 -2.74
C TRP A 73 7.03 -0.61 -3.08
N MET A 74 7.71 -0.77 -4.21
CA MET A 74 8.26 -2.05 -4.65
C MET A 74 9.55 -1.79 -5.43
N THR A 75 10.55 -2.65 -5.20
CA THR A 75 11.73 -2.79 -6.06
C THR A 75 11.86 -4.24 -6.50
N ASN A 76 12.40 -4.44 -7.70
CA ASN A 76 12.71 -5.73 -8.25
C ASN A 76 14.15 -5.68 -8.77
N ALA A 77 15.04 -6.44 -8.14
CA ALA A 77 16.47 -6.34 -8.41
C ALA A 77 16.85 -6.61 -9.89
N MET A 78 16.01 -7.34 -10.63
CA MET A 78 16.29 -7.73 -12.03
C MET A 78 15.67 -6.77 -13.05
N VAL A 79 14.39 -6.41 -12.89
CA VAL A 79 13.63 -5.67 -13.92
C VAL A 79 13.40 -4.22 -13.53
N GLN A 80 13.35 -3.93 -12.23
CA GLN A 80 13.04 -2.60 -11.74
C GLN A 80 13.92 -2.26 -10.52
N PRO A 81 15.22 -1.99 -10.74
CA PRO A 81 16.18 -1.83 -9.65
C PRO A 81 15.93 -0.57 -8.81
N LYS A 82 15.23 0.41 -9.38
CA LYS A 82 14.80 1.62 -8.68
C LYS A 82 13.40 1.42 -8.06
N PRO A 83 13.19 1.84 -6.80
CA PRO A 83 11.87 1.75 -6.17
C PRO A 83 10.77 2.47 -6.97
N ARG A 84 9.66 1.77 -7.21
CA ARG A 84 8.38 2.38 -7.59
C ARG A 84 7.69 2.86 -6.33
N LEU A 85 7.05 4.01 -6.39
CA LEU A 85 6.01 4.40 -5.45
C LEU A 85 4.64 4.30 -6.13
N GLN A 86 3.63 3.89 -5.38
CA GLN A 86 2.27 3.64 -5.87
C GLN A 86 1.24 4.14 -4.85
N MET A 87 0.08 4.58 -5.34
CA MET A 87 -1.09 4.73 -4.46
C MET A 87 -1.50 3.36 -3.95
N GLY A 88 -1.93 3.28 -2.70
CA GLY A 88 -2.32 2.01 -2.12
C GLY A 88 -2.41 2.03 -0.62
N GLY A 89 -2.20 0.86 -0.04
CA GLY A 89 -2.31 0.71 1.39
C GLY A 89 -2.03 -0.69 1.89
N ILE A 90 -2.59 -0.97 3.06
CA ILE A 90 -2.46 -2.25 3.75
C ILE A 90 -3.84 -2.87 3.84
N TYR A 91 -3.97 -4.10 3.37
CA TYR A 91 -5.15 -4.92 3.53
C TYR A 91 -4.97 -5.82 4.76
N VAL A 92 -5.91 -5.75 5.70
CA VAL A 92 -5.91 -6.57 6.91
C VAL A 92 -7.13 -7.49 6.91
N PRO A 93 -6.93 -8.81 6.80
CA PRO A 93 -8.03 -9.77 6.88
C PRO A 93 -8.74 -9.72 8.24
N LYS A 94 -10.08 -9.84 8.21
CA LYS A 94 -10.95 -10.01 9.40
C LYS A 94 -10.60 -11.30 10.15
N ASN A 95 -10.26 -12.36 9.41
CA ASN A 95 -9.69 -13.57 10.01
C ASN A 95 -8.23 -13.30 10.41
N GLY A 96 -7.98 -13.20 11.73
CA GLY A 96 -6.65 -12.97 12.29
C GLY A 96 -5.60 -14.02 11.94
N ALA A 97 -6.00 -15.22 11.53
CA ALA A 97 -5.09 -16.29 11.08
C ALA A 97 -4.57 -16.07 9.65
N LYS A 98 -5.24 -15.24 8.83
CA LYS A 98 -4.73 -14.87 7.50
C LYS A 98 -3.72 -13.72 7.64
N PRO A 99 -2.58 -13.75 6.95
CA PRO A 99 -1.60 -12.66 7.00
C PRO A 99 -2.12 -11.38 6.30
N PRO A 100 -1.72 -10.18 6.78
CA PRO A 100 -1.94 -8.93 6.06
C PRO A 100 -1.26 -8.93 4.69
N ARG A 101 -1.66 -8.00 3.82
CA ARG A 101 -1.07 -7.78 2.49
C ARG A 101 -0.85 -6.30 2.23
N PHE A 102 0.17 -5.96 1.47
CA PHE A 102 0.20 -4.66 0.80
C PHE A 102 -0.70 -4.71 -0.43
N PHE A 103 -1.30 -3.58 -0.80
CA PHE A 103 -2.03 -3.45 -2.06
C PHE A 103 -1.69 -2.12 -2.72
N TYR A 104 -1.85 -2.05 -4.02
CA TYR A 104 -1.71 -0.80 -4.76
C TYR A 104 -2.85 -0.62 -5.76
N ILE A 105 -3.14 0.63 -6.10
CA ILE A 105 -4.01 0.97 -7.21
C ILE A 105 -3.12 1.03 -8.45
N PHE A 106 -3.48 0.30 -9.49
CA PHE A 106 -2.72 0.31 -10.72
C PHE A 106 -2.84 1.68 -11.41
N GLU A 107 -1.70 2.28 -11.71
CA GLU A 107 -1.57 3.58 -12.35
C GLU A 107 -0.88 3.44 -13.70
N GLN A 108 -1.31 4.26 -14.66
CA GLN A 108 -0.70 4.30 -15.99
C GLN A 108 0.76 4.76 -15.94
N GLU A 109 1.07 5.65 -15.01
CA GLU A 109 2.41 6.17 -14.81
C GLU A 109 3.13 5.41 -13.69
N ALA A 110 4.40 5.09 -13.92
CA ALA A 110 5.28 4.61 -12.87
C ALA A 110 6.02 5.79 -12.24
N HIS A 111 5.90 5.95 -10.92
CA HIS A 111 6.63 6.95 -10.15
C HIS A 111 7.87 6.31 -9.57
N VAL A 112 9.01 6.50 -10.22
CA VAL A 112 10.28 5.89 -9.82
C VAL A 112 11.11 6.91 -9.05
N VAL A 113 11.68 6.49 -7.91
CA VAL A 113 12.58 7.32 -7.10
C VAL A 113 14.00 6.76 -7.10
N ASP A 114 14.99 7.64 -6.98
CA ASP A 114 16.40 7.23 -6.92
C ASP A 114 16.78 6.64 -5.56
N SER A 115 16.13 7.07 -4.48
CA SER A 115 16.42 6.64 -3.12
C SER A 115 15.15 6.66 -2.27
N LEU A 116 14.80 5.50 -1.71
CA LEU A 116 13.69 5.38 -0.78
C LEU A 116 13.95 6.12 0.53
N ASP A 117 15.21 6.13 0.99
CA ASP A 117 15.60 6.79 2.24
C ASP A 117 15.41 8.31 2.16
N LYS A 118 15.66 8.92 0.99
CA LYS A 118 15.33 10.34 0.77
C LYS A 118 13.84 10.61 0.91
N VAL A 119 12.99 9.71 0.41
CA VAL A 119 11.52 9.84 0.53
C VAL A 119 11.08 9.67 1.99
N VAL A 120 11.67 8.72 2.71
CA VAL A 120 11.43 8.50 4.14
C VAL A 120 11.83 9.74 4.94
N GLN A 121 13.03 10.28 4.71
CA GLN A 121 13.51 11.48 5.40
C GLN A 121 12.59 12.67 5.14
N GLN A 122 12.23 12.92 3.87
CA GLN A 122 11.30 14.00 3.51
C GLN A 122 9.96 13.89 4.23
N ARG A 123 9.41 12.67 4.35
CA ARG A 123 8.17 12.42 5.09
C ARG A 123 8.34 12.66 6.59
N ALA A 124 9.47 12.22 7.17
CA ALA A 124 9.77 12.45 8.57
C ALA A 124 9.90 13.95 8.89
N ASP A 125 10.59 14.71 8.04
CA ASP A 125 10.76 16.15 8.18
C ASP A 125 9.41 16.88 8.13
N GLN A 126 8.48 16.45 7.27
CA GLN A 126 7.13 17.03 7.21
C GLN A 126 6.31 16.79 8.46
N VAL A 127 6.41 15.58 9.02
CA VAL A 127 5.76 15.27 10.30
C VAL A 127 6.36 16.13 11.42
N ALA A 128 7.69 16.34 11.40
CA ALA A 128 8.39 17.14 12.40
C ALA A 128 8.10 18.65 12.32
N LEU A 129 7.89 19.19 11.11
CA LEU A 129 7.62 20.62 10.87
C LEU A 129 6.17 21.03 11.14
N ALA A 130 5.25 20.08 11.29
CA ALA A 130 3.84 20.35 11.58
C ALA A 130 3.33 19.61 12.84
N PRO A 131 3.96 19.81 14.02
CA PRO A 131 3.54 19.15 15.25
C PRO A 131 2.17 19.71 15.67
N GLY A 132 1.10 19.00 15.34
CA GLY A 132 -0.28 19.37 15.69
C GLY A 132 -1.15 19.82 14.52
N ALA A 133 -0.62 19.96 13.31
CA ALA A 133 -1.47 19.97 12.13
C ALA A 133 -1.94 18.53 11.90
N GLY A 134 -3.25 18.31 11.84
CA GLY A 134 -3.80 17.03 11.37
C GLY A 134 -3.25 16.66 9.99
N PRO A 135 -3.53 15.46 9.46
CA PRO A 135 -2.92 14.87 8.25
C PRO A 135 -3.16 15.62 6.90
N ASN A 136 -3.43 16.92 6.94
CA ASN A 136 -3.53 17.84 5.82
C ASN A 136 -2.15 18.35 5.34
N ILE A 137 -1.15 17.47 5.24
CA ILE A 137 0.13 17.78 4.58
C ILE A 137 -0.17 18.02 3.08
N VAL A 138 -0.13 19.27 2.65
CA VAL A 138 -0.29 19.68 1.25
C VAL A 138 0.84 19.09 0.42
N GLY A 139 0.47 18.45 -0.70
CA GLY A 139 1.26 17.47 -1.43
C GLY A 139 2.69 17.87 -1.77
N THR A 140 3.64 17.11 -1.24
CA THR A 140 5.01 17.10 -1.74
C THR A 140 5.02 16.49 -3.13
N VAL A 141 5.45 17.28 -4.11
CA VAL A 141 5.87 16.77 -5.43
C VAL A 141 7.05 15.83 -5.19
N ILE A 142 6.78 14.53 -5.16
CA ILE A 142 7.82 13.51 -5.22
C ILE A 142 8.47 13.67 -6.61
N GLY A 143 9.70 14.19 -6.65
CA GLY A 143 10.49 14.44 -7.87
C GLY A 143 10.99 13.15 -8.53
N GLY A 144 10.10 12.19 -8.73
CA GLY A 144 10.38 10.93 -9.40
C GLY A 144 10.31 11.05 -10.92
N ALA A 145 11.11 10.26 -11.62
CA ALA A 145 10.98 10.11 -13.05
C ALA A 145 9.69 9.34 -13.37
N LEU A 146 8.89 9.86 -14.31
CA LEU A 146 7.68 9.20 -14.81
C LEU A 146 8.06 8.28 -15.96
N VAL A 147 7.69 7.01 -15.87
CA VAL A 147 7.85 6.04 -16.98
C VAL A 147 6.46 5.61 -17.47
N ALA A 148 6.22 5.77 -18.77
CA ALA A 148 4.96 5.36 -19.40
C ALA A 148 4.92 3.85 -19.60
N GLY A 149 3.88 3.17 -19.09
CA GLY A 149 3.62 1.76 -19.34
C GLY A 149 2.15 1.54 -19.66
N ILE A 150 1.81 1.08 -20.87
CA ILE A 150 0.41 0.93 -21.31
C ILE A 150 -0.10 -0.48 -21.01
N ILE A 151 -1.00 -0.59 -20.03
CA ILE A 151 -2.12 -1.54 -20.02
C ILE A 151 -3.35 -0.77 -19.51
N ALA A 152 -4.09 -0.12 -20.42
CA ALA A 152 -5.23 0.74 -20.07
C ALA A 152 -6.34 0.01 -19.28
N ASN A 153 -6.47 -1.32 -19.47
CA ASN A 153 -7.54 -2.10 -18.86
C ASN A 153 -7.41 -2.25 -17.33
N ASN A 154 -6.22 -2.04 -16.76
CA ASN A 154 -6.00 -2.22 -15.32
C ASN A 154 -5.99 -0.92 -14.52
N VAL A 155 -5.96 0.24 -15.19
CA VAL A 155 -5.92 1.55 -14.51
C VAL A 155 -7.09 1.71 -13.55
N GLY A 156 -6.78 2.09 -12.31
CA GLY A 156 -7.72 2.31 -11.22
C GLY A 156 -8.12 1.06 -10.44
N LYS A 157 -7.64 -0.13 -10.80
CA LYS A 157 -7.96 -1.37 -10.08
C LYS A 157 -6.98 -1.66 -8.95
N ILE A 158 -7.45 -2.32 -7.90
CA ILE A 158 -6.61 -2.80 -6.81
C ILE A 158 -5.87 -4.06 -7.26
N GLU A 159 -4.57 -4.06 -7.04
CA GLU A 159 -3.69 -5.21 -7.16
C GLU A 159 -3.11 -5.53 -5.79
N MET A 160 -3.18 -6.80 -5.41
CA MET A 160 -2.68 -7.29 -4.13
C MET A 160 -1.25 -7.80 -4.29
N TYR A 161 -0.37 -7.39 -3.39
CA TYR A 161 0.90 -8.08 -3.21
C TYR A 161 0.68 -9.44 -2.54
N PRO A 162 1.67 -10.36 -2.64
CA PRO A 162 1.63 -11.61 -1.89
C PRO A 162 1.37 -11.39 -0.39
N PRO A 163 0.80 -12.41 0.29
CA PRO A 163 0.80 -12.51 1.74
C PRO A 163 2.11 -12.07 2.40
N ILE A 164 2.01 -11.31 3.50
CA ILE A 164 3.16 -11.03 4.36
C ILE A 164 3.36 -12.26 5.27
N ASP A 165 4.23 -13.18 4.84
CA ASP A 165 4.49 -14.44 5.56
C ASP A 165 5.33 -14.26 6.85
N ASP A 166 5.99 -13.12 7.00
CA ASP A 166 6.66 -12.74 8.24
C ASP A 166 5.62 -12.46 9.34
N ALA A 167 5.50 -13.41 10.27
CA ALA A 167 4.57 -13.32 11.39
C ALA A 167 4.85 -12.15 12.33
N GLU A 168 6.10 -11.72 12.49
CA GLU A 168 6.45 -10.56 13.30
C GLU A 168 5.98 -9.27 12.66
N LEU A 169 6.23 -9.11 11.36
CA LEU A 169 5.74 -7.97 10.60
C LEU A 169 4.20 -7.93 10.58
N GLY A 170 3.55 -9.08 10.38
CA GLY A 170 2.09 -9.21 10.47
C GLY A 170 1.54 -8.78 11.84
N ARG A 171 2.20 -9.16 12.94
CA ARG A 171 1.85 -8.70 14.30
C ARG A 171 2.07 -7.19 14.45
N LYS A 172 3.18 -6.65 13.95
CA LYS A 172 3.51 -5.22 14.01
C LYS A 172 2.45 -4.37 13.30
N ILE A 173 2.01 -4.79 12.11
CA ILE A 173 0.92 -4.12 11.36
C ILE A 173 -0.36 -4.09 12.20
N ARG A 174 -0.77 -5.24 12.76
CA ARG A 174 -2.00 -5.32 13.56
C ARG A 174 -1.90 -4.50 14.86
N ALA A 175 -0.74 -4.49 15.50
CA ALA A 175 -0.49 -3.68 16.70
C ALA A 175 -0.45 -2.17 16.41
N ALA A 176 -0.18 -1.77 15.17
CA ALA A 176 -0.20 -0.38 14.73
C ALA A 176 -1.62 0.16 14.42
N ILE A 177 -2.65 -0.70 14.44
CA ILE A 177 -4.05 -0.28 14.31
C ILE A 177 -4.45 0.45 15.59
N ARG A 178 -5.01 1.65 15.45
CA ARG A 178 -5.47 2.51 16.56
C ARG A 178 -6.72 3.30 16.15
N PRO A 179 -7.50 3.84 17.10
CA PRO A 179 -8.58 4.76 16.77
C PRO A 179 -8.09 5.92 15.91
N ALA A 180 -8.85 6.28 14.88
CA ALA A 180 -8.53 7.38 13.99
C ALA A 180 -8.51 8.68 14.81
N THR A 181 -7.46 9.48 14.61
CA THR A 181 -7.43 10.79 15.26
C THR A 181 -8.47 11.66 14.56
N ALA A 182 -9.47 12.17 15.30
CA ALA A 182 -10.46 13.07 14.73
C ALA A 182 -9.73 14.19 13.95
N ALA A 183 -10.09 14.37 12.68
CA ALA A 183 -9.54 15.45 11.87
C ALA A 183 -9.89 16.77 12.57
N ARG A 184 -8.88 17.41 13.17
CA ARG A 184 -8.99 18.74 13.75
C ARG A 184 -8.98 19.80 12.66
#